data_AF-A0A1U7M8I0-F1
#
_entry.id   AF-A0A1U7M8I0-F1
#
_cell.length_a   1.000
_cell.length_b   1.000
_cell.length_c   1.000
_cell.angle_alpha   90.00
_cell.angle_beta   90.00
_cell.angle_gamma   90.00
#
_symmetry.space_group_name_H-M   'P 1'
#
loop_
_entity.id
_entity.type
_entity.pdbx_description
1 polymer ?
#
loop_
_entity_poly.entity_id
_entity_poly.type
_entity_poly.pdbx_seq_one_letter_code
_entity_poly.pdbx_strand_id
1 'polypeptide(L)'
;MVKTITVNLDVVEMMLFYWQSIRDRQKVSDAFMIEVAEKEDMKYLYNDNFKEESVRKVLSAISNREKVNHPTKEESRFWSHNMWMLEDLDNMNNMVRPIKVLNLDYLKEDLESNFEKLEVVFIPGHLEEYYIDGNKLIINFFNIMVDSMDETKVNLAGKPIEKYVEEKLKELR
;
A
#
# COMPACT_ATOMS: atom_id res chain seq x y z
N MET A 1 -25.42 11.47 -1.25
CA MET A 1 -25.37 10.11 -1.82
C MET A 1 -24.08 10.00 -2.60
N VAL A 2 -23.31 8.96 -2.33
CA VAL A 2 -22.01 8.74 -2.98
C VAL A 2 -22.25 8.44 -4.46
N LYS A 3 -21.60 9.20 -5.35
CA LYS A 3 -21.69 9.02 -6.80
C LYS A 3 -20.59 8.12 -7.33
N THR A 4 -19.42 8.15 -6.71
CA THR A 4 -18.25 7.43 -7.19
C THR A 4 -17.37 6.97 -6.03
N ILE A 5 -16.87 5.74 -6.12
CA ILE A 5 -15.84 5.19 -5.24
C ILE A 5 -14.72 4.70 -6.17
N THR A 6 -13.53 5.28 -6.04
CA THR A 6 -12.37 4.87 -6.84
C THR A 6 -11.37 4.12 -5.98
N VAL A 7 -10.71 3.13 -6.57
CA VAL A 7 -9.57 2.44 -5.95
C VAL A 7 -8.30 2.92 -6.63
N ASN A 8 -7.37 3.47 -5.86
CA ASN A 8 -6.08 3.97 -6.32
C ASN A 8 -4.98 3.00 -5.85
N LEU A 9 -4.26 2.44 -6.83
CA LEU A 9 -3.16 1.50 -6.63
C LEU A 9 -1.83 2.03 -7.20
N ASP A 10 -1.75 3.31 -7.56
CA ASP A 10 -0.61 3.88 -8.29
C ASP A 10 0.73 3.55 -7.65
N VAL A 11 0.85 3.81 -6.34
CA VAL A 11 2.09 3.56 -5.59
C VAL A 11 2.37 2.07 -5.49
N VAL A 12 1.35 1.24 -5.29
CA VAL A 12 1.49 -0.22 -5.28
C VAL A 12 2.02 -0.69 -6.62
N GLU A 13 1.47 -0.26 -7.75
CA GLU A 13 1.94 -0.64 -9.09
C GLU A 13 3.40 -0.26 -9.34
N MET A 14 3.81 0.94 -8.92
CA MET A 14 5.23 1.34 -8.99
C MET A 14 6.11 0.42 -8.13
N MET A 15 5.64 0.04 -6.94
CA MET A 15 6.34 -0.88 -6.06
C MET A 15 6.36 -2.32 -6.56
N LEU A 16 5.34 -2.77 -7.30
CA LEU A 16 5.35 -4.07 -7.98
C LEU A 16 6.44 -4.13 -9.04
N PHE A 17 6.53 -3.09 -9.88
CA PHE A 17 7.62 -2.96 -10.84
C PHE A 17 8.97 -2.98 -10.14
N TYR A 18 9.10 -2.25 -9.03
CA TYR A 18 10.30 -2.23 -8.22
C TYR A 18 10.68 -3.63 -7.71
N TRP A 19 9.77 -4.34 -7.04
CA TRP A 19 10.04 -5.66 -6.45
C TRP A 19 10.40 -6.70 -7.52
N GLN A 20 9.67 -6.71 -8.64
CA GLN A 20 9.97 -7.58 -9.78
C GLN A 20 11.36 -7.30 -10.36
N SER A 21 11.70 -6.02 -10.56
CA SER A 21 13.02 -5.61 -11.06
C SER A 21 14.15 -6.06 -10.13
N ILE A 22 14.00 -5.88 -8.81
CA ILE A 22 15.02 -6.28 -7.83
C ILE A 22 15.18 -7.80 -7.80
N ARG A 23 14.07 -8.56 -7.87
CA ARG A 23 14.12 -10.03 -7.95
C ARG A 23 14.89 -10.52 -9.18
N ASP A 24 14.63 -9.90 -10.32
CA ASP A 24 15.28 -10.19 -11.59
C ASP A 24 16.72 -9.66 -11.67
N ARG A 25 17.23 -9.11 -10.56
CA ARG A 25 18.57 -8.53 -10.44
C ARG A 25 18.80 -7.36 -11.40
N GLN A 26 17.74 -6.69 -11.80
CA GLN A 26 17.79 -5.47 -12.60
C GLN A 26 18.06 -4.28 -11.69
N LYS A 27 18.76 -3.29 -12.24
CA LYS A 27 19.01 -2.04 -11.53
C LYS A 27 17.81 -1.12 -11.72
N VAL A 28 17.19 -0.72 -10.62
CA VAL A 28 16.22 0.38 -10.62
C VAL A 28 16.98 1.68 -10.42
N SER A 29 16.63 2.70 -11.20
CA SER A 29 17.31 4.01 -11.10
C SER A 29 16.90 4.74 -9.82
N ASP A 30 17.82 5.53 -9.25
CA ASP A 30 17.49 6.41 -8.12
C ASP A 30 16.36 7.40 -8.48
N ALA A 31 16.29 7.84 -9.75
CA ALA A 31 15.22 8.71 -10.23
C ALA A 31 13.83 8.08 -10.07
N PHE A 32 13.70 6.77 -10.33
CA PHE A 32 12.45 6.05 -10.11
C PHE A 32 12.10 5.98 -8.61
N MET A 33 13.08 5.74 -7.74
CA MET A 33 12.85 5.68 -6.29
C MET A 33 12.46 7.05 -5.72
N ILE A 34 13.02 8.13 -6.27
CA ILE A 34 12.61 9.51 -5.99
C ILE A 34 11.16 9.71 -6.43
N GLU A 35 10.81 9.31 -7.65
CA GLU A 35 9.44 9.43 -8.16
C GLU A 35 8.43 8.70 -7.27
N VAL A 36 8.75 7.49 -6.79
CA VAL A 36 7.93 6.76 -5.81
C VAL A 36 7.76 7.58 -4.54
N ALA A 37 8.86 8.11 -3.98
CA ALA A 37 8.82 8.90 -2.75
C ALA A 37 8.03 10.21 -2.92
N GLU A 38 8.07 10.84 -4.09
CA GLU A 38 7.39 12.11 -4.34
C GLU A 38 5.88 11.95 -4.65
N LYS A 39 5.36 10.73 -4.78
CA LYS A 39 3.92 10.50 -4.97
C LYS A 39 3.12 11.12 -3.81
N GLU A 40 2.08 11.89 -4.15
CA GLU A 40 1.25 12.61 -3.16
C GLU A 40 0.75 11.68 -2.04
N ASP A 41 0.32 10.47 -2.41
CA ASP A 41 -0.21 9.50 -1.46
C ASP A 41 0.87 9.01 -0.46
N MET A 42 2.16 9.00 -0.81
CA MET A 42 3.22 8.62 0.12
C MET A 42 3.36 9.59 1.30
N LYS A 43 2.86 10.82 1.19
CA LYS A 43 2.88 11.81 2.27
C LYS A 43 2.12 11.36 3.51
N TYR A 44 1.12 10.49 3.38
CA TYR A 44 0.42 9.88 4.51
C TYR A 44 1.33 9.05 5.41
N LEU A 45 2.46 8.58 4.88
CA LEU A 45 3.45 7.82 5.66
C LEU A 45 4.45 8.75 6.36
N TYR A 46 4.48 10.04 6.04
CA TYR A 46 5.55 10.92 6.48
C TYR A 46 5.32 11.52 7.86
N ASN A 47 6.38 11.53 8.63
CA ASN A 47 6.45 12.11 9.96
C ASN A 47 7.89 12.56 10.26
N ASP A 48 8.18 12.91 11.51
CA ASP A 48 9.51 13.39 11.90
C ASP A 48 10.63 12.35 11.67
N ASN A 49 10.31 11.06 11.71
CA ASN A 49 11.25 9.94 11.63
C ASN A 49 11.21 9.17 10.29
N PHE A 50 10.32 9.54 9.39
CA PHE A 50 10.15 8.89 8.09
C PHE A 50 9.68 9.92 7.06
N LYS A 51 10.52 10.22 6.06
CA LYS A 51 10.24 11.23 5.01
C LYS A 51 10.54 10.68 3.62
N GLU A 52 10.39 11.50 2.58
CA GLU A 52 10.75 11.15 1.19
C GLU A 52 12.15 10.53 1.10
N GLU A 53 13.13 11.15 1.77
CA GLU A 53 14.51 10.64 1.81
C GLU A 53 14.61 9.27 2.48
N SER A 54 13.77 8.95 3.48
CA SER A 54 13.73 7.64 4.11
C SER A 54 13.27 6.56 3.13
N VAL A 55 12.26 6.85 2.31
CA VAL A 55 11.81 5.93 1.23
C VAL A 55 12.94 5.70 0.24
N ARG A 56 13.51 6.78 -0.32
CA ARG A 56 14.62 6.69 -1.29
C ARG A 56 15.80 5.91 -0.73
N LYS A 57 16.22 6.22 0.50
CA LYS A 57 17.33 5.56 1.19
C LYS A 57 17.10 4.06 1.35
N VAL A 58 15.91 3.67 1.81
CA VAL A 58 15.56 2.26 2.01
C VAL A 58 15.52 1.52 0.67
N LEU A 59 14.82 2.05 -0.34
CA LEU A 59 14.75 1.42 -1.65
C LEU A 59 16.13 1.33 -2.32
N SER A 60 16.95 2.38 -2.24
CA SER A 60 18.29 2.37 -2.80
C SER A 60 19.18 1.30 -2.14
N ALA A 61 19.14 1.18 -0.81
CA ALA A 61 19.86 0.12 -0.09
C ALA A 61 19.44 -1.28 -0.54
N ILE A 62 18.13 -1.50 -0.71
CA ILE A 62 17.59 -2.78 -1.21
C ILE A 62 18.09 -3.06 -2.63
N SER A 63 17.98 -2.08 -3.53
CA SER A 63 18.40 -2.22 -4.92
C SER A 63 19.90 -2.50 -5.04
N ASN A 64 20.71 -1.92 -4.16
CA ASN A 64 22.16 -2.12 -4.12
C ASN A 64 22.58 -3.36 -3.30
N ARG A 65 21.62 -4.04 -2.65
CA ARG A 65 21.85 -5.20 -1.75
C ARG A 65 22.75 -4.86 -0.57
N GLU A 66 22.56 -3.66 -0.03
CA GLU A 66 23.28 -3.12 1.10
C GLU A 66 22.39 -3.06 2.33
N LYS A 67 23.02 -2.90 3.50
CA LYS A 67 22.28 -2.61 4.73
C LYS A 67 21.88 -1.14 4.73
N VAL A 68 20.67 -0.86 5.20
CA VAL A 68 20.26 0.53 5.47
C VAL A 68 21.17 1.09 6.56
N ASN A 69 21.84 2.20 6.29
CA ASN A 69 22.80 2.79 7.22
C ASN A 69 22.07 3.57 8.33
N HIS A 70 22.37 3.27 9.59
CA HIS A 70 21.76 3.89 10.79
C HIS A 70 20.26 4.18 10.64
N PRO A 71 19.42 3.15 10.46
CA PRO A 71 18.01 3.36 10.17
C PRO A 71 17.22 3.84 11.40
N THR A 72 16.20 4.65 11.18
CA THR A 72 15.13 4.84 12.18
C THR A 72 14.34 3.53 12.35
N LYS A 73 13.45 3.49 13.34
CA LYS A 73 12.60 2.32 13.58
C LYS A 73 11.62 2.11 12.41
N GLU A 74 11.10 3.21 11.90
CA GLU A 74 10.19 3.32 10.76
C GLU A 74 10.88 2.89 9.46
N GLU A 75 12.11 3.36 9.22
CA GLU A 75 12.94 2.90 8.09
C GLU A 75 13.21 1.39 8.17
N SER A 76 13.51 0.88 9.36
CA SER A 76 13.75 -0.54 9.57
C SER A 76 12.50 -1.38 9.28
N ARG A 77 11.32 -0.91 9.68
CA ARG A 77 10.04 -1.58 9.39
C ARG A 77 9.72 -1.57 7.92
N PHE A 78 9.83 -0.41 7.28
CA PHE A 78 9.62 -0.28 5.84
C PHE A 78 10.56 -1.20 5.05
N TRP A 79 11.84 -1.26 5.44
CA TRP A 79 12.81 -2.20 4.85
C TRP A 79 12.37 -3.66 5.03
N SER A 80 11.99 -4.07 6.25
CA SER A 80 11.56 -5.44 6.53
C SER A 80 10.33 -5.84 5.72
N HIS A 81 9.32 -4.97 5.62
CA HIS A 81 8.14 -5.23 4.79
C HIS A 81 8.49 -5.41 3.31
N ASN A 82 9.40 -4.59 2.79
CA ASN A 82 9.89 -4.74 1.42
C ASN A 82 10.68 -6.03 1.21
N MET A 83 11.47 -6.47 2.20
CA MET A 83 12.16 -7.76 2.14
C MET A 83 11.18 -8.92 2.04
N TRP A 84 10.09 -8.90 2.83
CA TRP A 84 9.07 -9.94 2.78
C TRP A 84 8.44 -10.07 1.39
N MET A 85 8.19 -8.94 0.70
CA MET A 85 7.69 -8.99 -0.69
C MET A 85 8.69 -9.60 -1.67
N LEU A 86 10.00 -9.41 -1.44
CA LEU A 86 11.06 -9.94 -2.31
C LEU A 86 11.39 -11.42 -2.06
N GLU A 87 11.06 -11.93 -0.86
CA GLU A 87 11.24 -13.34 -0.50
C GLU A 87 10.31 -14.24 -1.32
N ASP A 88 9.03 -13.86 -1.42
CA ASP A 88 7.99 -14.61 -2.13
C ASP A 88 7.14 -13.69 -3.03
N LEU A 89 7.51 -13.66 -4.33
CA LEU A 89 6.76 -12.91 -5.33
C LEU A 89 5.39 -13.52 -5.64
N ASP A 90 5.20 -14.83 -5.46
CA ASP A 90 3.92 -15.47 -5.73
C ASP A 90 2.91 -15.07 -4.66
N ASN A 91 3.32 -15.07 -3.39
CA ASN A 91 2.53 -14.53 -2.30
C ASN A 91 2.22 -13.04 -2.51
N MET A 92 3.22 -12.23 -2.89
CA MET A 92 3.01 -10.82 -3.23
C MET A 92 1.98 -10.66 -4.38
N ASN A 93 2.08 -11.46 -5.44
CA ASN A 93 1.12 -11.43 -6.54
C ASN A 93 -0.30 -11.83 -6.08
N ASN A 94 -0.41 -12.81 -5.19
CA ASN A 94 -1.67 -13.23 -4.59
C ASN A 94 -2.27 -12.15 -3.65
N MET A 95 -1.44 -11.32 -3.00
CA MET A 95 -1.93 -10.14 -2.26
C MET A 95 -2.54 -9.08 -3.17
N VAL A 96 -1.95 -8.89 -4.35
CA VAL A 96 -2.26 -7.79 -5.27
C VAL A 96 -3.45 -8.10 -6.17
N ARG A 97 -3.57 -9.34 -6.66
CA ARG A 97 -4.62 -9.72 -7.63
C ARG A 97 -6.03 -9.33 -7.16
N PRO A 98 -6.44 -9.58 -5.90
CA PRO A 98 -7.79 -9.26 -5.46
C PRO A 98 -8.04 -7.76 -5.36
N ILE A 99 -7.05 -6.98 -4.91
CA ILE A 99 -7.19 -5.52 -4.80
C ILE A 99 -7.24 -4.85 -6.18
N LYS A 100 -6.58 -5.40 -7.21
CA LYS A 100 -6.67 -4.88 -8.60
C LYS A 100 -8.05 -5.00 -9.22
N VAL A 101 -8.86 -5.97 -8.77
CA VAL A 101 -10.23 -6.19 -9.27
C VAL A 101 -11.29 -5.75 -8.25
N LEU A 102 -10.88 -5.10 -7.17
CA LEU A 102 -11.77 -4.63 -6.12
C LEU A 102 -12.75 -3.60 -6.70
N ASN A 103 -14.03 -3.96 -6.69
CA ASN A 103 -15.11 -3.09 -7.11
C ASN A 103 -16.02 -2.80 -5.93
N LEU A 104 -16.12 -1.52 -5.58
CA LEU A 104 -16.89 -1.03 -4.44
C LEU A 104 -18.19 -0.33 -4.87
N ASP A 105 -18.53 -0.37 -6.15
CA ASP A 105 -19.68 0.38 -6.70
C ASP A 105 -21.01 0.01 -6.05
N TYR A 106 -21.14 -1.24 -5.58
CA TYR A 106 -22.33 -1.72 -4.87
C TYR A 106 -22.58 -0.98 -3.54
N LEU A 107 -21.56 -0.33 -2.96
CA LEU A 107 -21.67 0.42 -1.70
C LEU A 107 -22.22 1.84 -1.87
N LYS A 108 -22.34 2.35 -3.10
CA LYS A 108 -22.73 3.76 -3.34
C LYS A 108 -24.08 4.14 -2.75
N GLU A 109 -25.03 3.21 -2.78
CA GLU A 109 -26.39 3.41 -2.27
C GLU A 109 -26.47 3.27 -0.75
N ASP A 110 -25.61 2.42 -0.16
CA ASP A 110 -25.61 2.08 1.26
C ASP A 110 -24.72 2.99 2.12
N LEU A 111 -23.83 3.78 1.49
CA LEU A 111 -22.93 4.70 2.20
C LEU A 111 -23.59 6.06 2.46
N GLU A 112 -23.85 6.32 3.73
CA GLU A 112 -24.17 7.65 4.25
C GLU A 112 -22.88 8.45 4.47
N SER A 113 -22.49 9.23 3.45
CA SER A 113 -21.30 10.08 3.51
C SER A 113 -21.61 11.52 3.08
N ASN A 114 -20.93 12.48 3.70
CA ASN A 114 -20.91 13.89 3.31
C ASN A 114 -20.18 14.14 1.98
N PHE A 115 -19.49 13.13 1.44
CA PHE A 115 -18.74 13.23 0.20
C PHE A 115 -19.48 12.57 -0.97
N GLU A 116 -19.49 13.24 -2.12
CA GLU A 116 -20.01 12.64 -3.36
C GLU A 116 -19.02 11.65 -4.00
N LYS A 117 -17.72 11.81 -3.70
CA LYS A 117 -16.64 11.00 -4.27
C LYS A 117 -15.78 10.48 -3.13
N LEU A 118 -15.65 9.17 -3.05
CA LEU A 118 -14.75 8.52 -2.10
C LEU A 118 -13.59 7.88 -2.86
N GLU A 119 -12.44 7.83 -2.22
CA GLU A 119 -11.24 7.20 -2.77
C GLU A 119 -10.66 6.22 -1.75
N VAL A 120 -10.38 4.99 -2.19
CA VAL A 120 -9.64 4.00 -1.41
C VAL A 120 -8.25 3.92 -2.00
N VAL A 121 -7.23 4.29 -1.24
CA VAL A 121 -5.83 4.35 -1.69
C VAL A 121 -5.05 3.26 -0.99
N PHE A 122 -4.43 2.35 -1.75
CA PHE A 122 -3.51 1.37 -1.17
C PHE A 122 -2.08 1.87 -1.28
N ILE A 123 -1.34 1.82 -0.18
CA ILE A 123 0.03 2.34 -0.09
C ILE A 123 0.89 1.37 0.72
N PRO A 124 2.09 0.99 0.27
CA PRO A 124 3.02 0.21 1.08
C PRO A 124 3.58 1.07 2.22
N GLY A 125 3.11 0.86 3.45
CA GLY A 125 3.40 1.69 4.63
C GLY A 125 4.35 1.08 5.66
N HIS A 126 4.53 1.77 6.81
CA HIS A 126 5.44 1.32 7.87
C HIS A 126 4.84 1.24 9.28
N LEU A 127 3.64 1.79 9.51
CA LEU A 127 3.05 1.89 10.84
C LEU A 127 1.59 1.47 10.91
N GLU A 128 0.68 2.29 10.38
CA GLU A 128 -0.75 2.09 10.63
C GLU A 128 -1.36 1.15 9.61
N GLU A 129 -2.46 0.52 10.01
CA GLU A 129 -3.26 -0.34 9.14
C GLU A 129 -4.05 0.47 8.12
N TYR A 130 -4.56 1.64 8.53
CA TYR A 130 -5.29 2.56 7.67
C TYR A 130 -5.25 3.99 8.22
N TYR A 131 -5.52 4.97 7.36
CA TYR A 131 -5.75 6.38 7.71
C TYR A 131 -7.05 6.85 7.04
N ILE A 132 -7.76 7.77 7.67
CA ILE A 132 -8.88 8.48 7.05
C ILE A 132 -8.50 9.95 6.94
N ASP A 133 -8.57 10.50 5.74
CA ASP A 133 -8.35 11.91 5.47
C ASP A 133 -9.40 12.45 4.50
N GLY A 134 -10.33 13.24 5.01
CA GLY A 134 -11.44 13.78 4.24
C GLY A 134 -12.26 12.67 3.58
N ASN A 135 -12.23 12.62 2.25
CA ASN A 135 -12.94 11.64 1.43
C ASN A 135 -12.11 10.39 1.07
N LYS A 136 -10.90 10.27 1.62
CA LYS A 136 -9.96 9.20 1.33
C LYS A 136 -9.84 8.21 2.48
N LEU A 137 -9.88 6.93 2.15
CA LEU A 137 -9.48 5.82 2.99
C LEU A 137 -8.13 5.30 2.49
N ILE A 138 -7.07 5.52 3.27
CA ILE A 138 -5.73 5.06 2.94
C ILE A 138 -5.51 3.74 3.67
N ILE A 139 -5.10 2.69 2.96
CA ILE A 139 -4.88 1.36 3.51
C ILE A 139 -3.43 0.96 3.31
N ASN A 140 -2.80 0.47 4.37
CA ASN A 140 -1.45 -0.06 4.30
C ASN A 140 -1.44 -1.43 3.63
N PHE A 141 -0.89 -1.48 2.42
CA PHE A 141 -0.81 -2.67 1.59
C PHE A 141 -0.07 -3.82 2.28
N PHE A 142 0.97 -3.55 3.07
CA PHE A 142 1.75 -4.61 3.72
C PHE A 142 1.00 -5.33 4.84
N ASN A 143 -0.12 -4.78 5.32
CA ASN A 143 -0.94 -5.43 6.33
C ASN A 143 -1.94 -6.43 5.71
N ILE A 144 -2.05 -6.46 4.39
CA ILE A 144 -2.91 -7.41 3.66
C ILE A 144 -2.26 -8.79 3.70
N MET A 145 -3.07 -9.82 3.98
CA MET A 145 -2.62 -11.20 4.06
C MET A 145 -3.42 -12.06 3.11
N VAL A 146 -2.75 -12.95 2.37
CA VAL A 146 -3.42 -13.99 1.57
C VAL A 146 -4.19 -14.92 2.50
N ASP A 147 -5.41 -15.29 2.12
CA ASP A 147 -6.21 -16.23 2.90
C ASP A 147 -5.56 -17.62 2.89
N SER A 148 -5.39 -18.21 4.07
CA SER A 148 -4.74 -19.52 4.23
C SER A 148 -5.50 -20.69 3.57
N MET A 149 -6.79 -20.52 3.30
CA MET A 149 -7.66 -21.53 2.70
C MET A 149 -7.92 -21.26 1.22
N ASP A 150 -7.74 -20.03 0.75
CA ASP A 150 -8.02 -19.61 -0.63
C ASP A 150 -7.04 -18.51 -1.08
N GLU A 151 -5.98 -18.89 -1.79
CA GLU A 151 -4.94 -17.97 -2.25
C GLU A 151 -5.43 -16.87 -3.21
N THR A 152 -6.67 -16.98 -3.70
CA THR A 152 -7.31 -15.97 -4.55
C THR A 152 -7.99 -14.86 -3.76
N LYS A 153 -7.98 -14.95 -2.43
CA LYS A 153 -8.58 -13.98 -1.52
C LYS A 153 -7.56 -13.41 -0.57
N VAL A 154 -7.85 -12.22 -0.08
CA VAL A 154 -7.03 -11.53 0.89
C VAL A 154 -7.87 -11.01 2.03
N ASN A 155 -7.24 -10.96 3.19
CA ASN A 155 -7.81 -10.47 4.42
C ASN A 155 -6.99 -9.30 4.95
N LEU A 156 -7.65 -8.42 5.68
CA LEU A 156 -7.05 -7.35 6.49
C LEU A 156 -7.71 -7.37 7.86
N ALA A 157 -6.91 -7.31 8.93
CA ALA A 157 -7.38 -7.46 10.31
C ALA A 157 -8.27 -8.71 10.55
N GLY A 158 -8.00 -9.81 9.83
CA GLY A 158 -8.78 -11.06 9.93
C GLY A 158 -10.15 -11.03 9.24
N LYS A 159 -10.43 -10.03 8.40
CA LYS A 159 -11.67 -9.91 7.62
C LYS A 159 -11.37 -9.90 6.12
N PRO A 160 -12.29 -10.41 5.27
CA PRO A 160 -12.21 -10.21 3.83
C PRO A 160 -12.04 -8.74 3.49
N ILE A 161 -11.15 -8.42 2.55
CA ILE A 161 -10.79 -7.03 2.22
C ILE A 161 -12.02 -6.19 1.86
N GLU A 162 -13.00 -6.75 1.14
CA GLU A 162 -14.21 -6.02 0.74
C GLU A 162 -15.01 -5.58 1.96
N LYS A 163 -15.16 -6.48 2.94
CA LYS A 163 -15.87 -6.19 4.20
C LYS A 163 -15.11 -5.18 5.05
N TYR A 164 -13.78 -5.32 5.12
CA TYR A 164 -12.95 -4.39 5.85
C TYR A 164 -13.07 -2.98 5.27
N VAL A 165 -12.94 -2.83 3.94
CA VAL A 165 -13.06 -1.56 3.25
C VAL A 165 -14.45 -0.96 3.44
N GLU A 166 -15.52 -1.76 3.31
CA GLU A 166 -16.89 -1.32 3.56
C GLU A 166 -17.07 -0.73 4.97
N GLU A 167 -16.60 -1.44 6.00
CA GLU A 167 -16.68 -0.97 7.38
C GLU A 167 -15.95 0.36 7.56
N LYS A 168 -14.76 0.50 6.99
CA LYS A 168 -13.97 1.73 7.08
C LYS A 168 -14.57 2.87 6.28
N LEU A 169 -15.15 2.62 5.11
CA LEU A 169 -15.86 3.64 4.35
C LEU A 169 -17.08 4.19 5.10
N LYS A 170 -17.73 3.40 5.97
CA LYS A 170 -18.82 3.87 6.84
C LYS A 170 -18.34 4.79 7.98
N GLU A 171 -17.04 4.80 8.28
CA GLU A 171 -16.44 5.75 9.22
C GLU A 171 -16.29 7.16 8.58
N LEU A 172 -16.26 7.26 7.23
CA LEU A 172 -16.26 8.52 6.48
C LEU A 172 -17.65 9.16 6.47
N ARG A 173 -18.04 9.74 7.61
CA ARG A 173 -19.28 10.51 7.75
C ARG A 173 -19.13 11.91 7.21
#